data_AF-A0A536JMH3-F1
#
_entry.id   AF-A0A536JMH3-F1
#
_cell.length_a   1.000
_cell.length_b   1.000
_cell.length_c   1.000
_cell.angle_alpha   90.00
_cell.angle_beta   90.00
_cell.angle_gamma   90.00
#
_symmetry.space_group_name_H-M   'P 1'
#
loop_
_entity.id
_entity.type
_entity.pdbx_description
1 polymer ?
#
loop_
_entity_poly.entity_id
_entity_poly.type
_entity_poly.pdbx_seq_one_letter_code
_entity_poly.pdbx_strand_id
1 'polypeptide(L)'
;MNSYHDPELEDILQDDELRRVAAVLSSVRSPEPPLDDAFRTSLRRQLMQQAWAMSEGRNSWWRRAFAPPGLAWAGAAAGLVLIASVVVWGALQQPGGFQQVFVQSAIDGKSSVALQQPILVSFNQPMDHQTTQAAVQITPATNVTFAWDQNSRTLAVQPASGNLAPNTQYQVTIGPGAKTQAGQKLAAPQTITFVTQPPASPAPVPSPRPSPSNALGEKQLASLNGATTLSAQWSADSSSIYFVDGKGQLAVAPAKGGAITVIAPDGASSPAISPAGDRLAYIRGGKIEVLTFAAGKTDEIKATPAATLVGWAKDKLVWAAADGIYTEAPNGQSQLAPLPSSGEVTVLSIAPDGVHAIYRQDQKLFVLDLSTAKSTQLGQAKAAFAGWSPGG
;
A
#
# COMPACT_ATOMS: atom_id res chain seq x y z
N MET A 1 8.97 -24.64 -27.85
CA MET A 1 9.33 -24.63 -29.27
C MET A 1 8.25 -23.94 -30.06
N ASN A 2 8.57 -22.80 -30.67
CA ASN A 2 8.19 -22.39 -32.03
C ASN A 2 8.84 -21.03 -32.29
N SER A 3 10.13 -21.06 -32.64
CA SER A 3 10.81 -19.90 -33.20
C SER A 3 10.35 -19.77 -34.65
N TYR A 4 9.74 -18.63 -34.98
CA TYR A 4 9.49 -18.23 -36.35
C TYR A 4 10.84 -18.19 -37.08
N HIS A 5 11.07 -19.15 -37.98
CA HIS A 5 12.19 -19.17 -38.91
C HIS A 5 11.78 -18.35 -40.12
N ASP A 6 12.42 -17.21 -40.31
CA ASP A 6 12.21 -16.35 -41.48
C ASP A 6 13.39 -16.53 -42.45
N PRO A 7 13.20 -17.24 -43.58
CA PRO A 7 14.28 -17.60 -44.50
C PRO A 7 14.83 -16.41 -45.31
N GLU A 8 14.18 -15.25 -45.31
CA GLU A 8 14.67 -14.08 -46.05
C GLU A 8 15.79 -13.33 -45.31
N LEU A 9 15.98 -13.57 -44.01
CA LEU A 9 17.09 -12.97 -43.24
C LEU A 9 18.44 -13.65 -43.52
N GLU A 10 18.43 -14.91 -43.99
CA GLU A 10 19.65 -15.69 -44.21
C GLU A 10 20.42 -15.24 -45.46
N ASP A 11 19.75 -14.67 -46.45
CA ASP A 11 20.37 -14.25 -47.71
C ASP A 11 21.08 -12.89 -47.62
N ILE A 12 20.74 -12.09 -46.60
CA ILE A 12 21.35 -10.77 -46.34
C ILE A 12 22.59 -10.91 -45.42
N LEU A 13 22.74 -12.04 -44.72
CA LEU A 13 23.79 -12.30 -43.72
C LEU A 13 24.84 -13.31 -44.22
N GLN A 14 25.28 -13.19 -45.47
CA GLN A 14 26.36 -14.03 -46.03
C GLN A 14 27.78 -13.55 -45.65
N ASP A 15 27.90 -12.40 -44.98
CA ASP A 15 29.19 -11.86 -44.54
C ASP A 15 29.53 -12.34 -43.12
N ASP A 16 30.69 -12.96 -42.94
CA ASP A 16 31.14 -13.50 -41.65
C ASP A 16 31.32 -12.38 -40.61
N GLU A 17 31.62 -11.15 -41.05
CA GLU A 17 31.63 -9.98 -40.16
C GLU A 17 30.24 -9.61 -39.67
N LEU A 18 29.20 -9.67 -40.52
CA LEU A 18 27.83 -9.33 -40.14
C LEU A 18 27.24 -10.36 -39.18
N ARG A 19 27.60 -11.65 -39.33
CA ARG A 19 27.24 -12.69 -38.35
C ARG A 19 27.93 -12.47 -37.00
N ARG A 20 29.18 -11.99 -37.00
CA ARG A 20 29.91 -11.64 -35.78
C ARG A 20 29.32 -10.40 -35.10
N VAL A 21 28.91 -9.40 -35.87
CA VAL A 21 28.24 -8.20 -35.36
C VAL A 21 26.83 -8.52 -34.85
N ALA A 22 26.07 -9.39 -35.53
CA ALA A 22 24.77 -9.87 -35.06
C ALA A 22 24.88 -10.73 -33.79
N ALA A 23 25.92 -11.57 -33.67
CA ALA A 23 26.22 -12.33 -32.45
C ALA A 23 26.65 -11.41 -31.29
N VAL A 24 27.40 -10.35 -31.56
CA VAL A 24 27.78 -9.34 -30.56
C VAL A 24 26.57 -8.51 -30.14
N LEU A 25 25.73 -8.06 -31.07
CA LEU A 25 24.52 -7.28 -30.78
C LEU A 25 23.44 -8.10 -30.06
N SER A 26 23.32 -9.41 -30.34
CA SER A 26 22.41 -10.31 -29.61
C SER A 26 22.96 -10.76 -28.25
N SER A 27 24.27 -10.64 -28.01
CA SER A 27 24.90 -10.92 -26.71
C SER A 27 24.80 -9.75 -25.72
N VAL A 28 24.50 -8.54 -26.19
CA VAL A 28 24.21 -7.39 -25.33
C VAL A 28 22.73 -7.43 -24.95
N ARG A 29 22.42 -8.15 -23.86
CA ARG A 29 21.18 -7.88 -23.12
C ARG A 29 21.23 -6.41 -22.72
N SER A 30 20.32 -5.59 -23.24
CA SER A 30 20.09 -4.26 -22.70
C SER A 30 19.88 -4.41 -21.18
N PRO A 31 20.67 -3.74 -20.33
CA PRO A 31 20.31 -3.60 -18.94
C PRO A 31 18.91 -3.00 -18.92
N GLU A 32 17.97 -3.68 -18.28
CA GLU A 32 16.70 -3.05 -17.94
C GLU A 32 17.07 -1.77 -17.18
N PRO A 33 16.69 -0.58 -17.68
CA PRO A 33 17.11 0.67 -17.06
C PRO A 33 16.64 0.62 -15.61
N PRO A 34 17.48 0.99 -14.62
CA PRO A 34 16.98 1.13 -13.27
C PRO A 34 15.80 2.09 -13.35
N LEU A 35 14.67 1.73 -12.72
CA LEU A 35 13.56 2.64 -12.52
C LEU A 35 14.11 3.84 -11.72
N ASP A 36 14.58 4.86 -12.44
CA ASP A 36 15.27 6.00 -11.86
C ASP A 36 14.40 6.58 -10.74
N ASP A 37 14.99 6.84 -9.57
CA ASP A 37 14.30 7.57 -8.50
C ASP A 37 13.82 8.95 -9.00
N ALA A 38 14.44 9.49 -10.05
CA ALA A 38 13.97 10.65 -10.79
C ALA A 38 12.56 10.44 -11.43
N PHE A 39 12.24 9.23 -11.93
CA PHE A 39 10.92 8.88 -12.45
C PHE A 39 9.88 8.79 -11.32
N ARG A 40 10.24 8.20 -10.17
CA ARG A 40 9.32 8.19 -9.00
C ARG A 40 9.05 9.60 -8.48
N THR A 41 10.07 10.45 -8.49
CA THR A 41 9.96 11.83 -8.01
C THR A 41 9.20 12.71 -9.01
N SER A 42 9.38 12.49 -10.32
CA SER A 42 8.63 13.20 -11.37
C SER A 42 7.17 12.73 -11.42
N LEU A 43 6.91 11.42 -11.32
CA LEU A 43 5.56 10.85 -11.25
C LEU A 43 4.82 11.31 -9.99
N ARG A 44 5.49 11.36 -8.84
CA ARG A 44 4.91 11.93 -7.61
C ARG A 44 4.59 13.41 -7.78
N ARG A 45 5.46 14.18 -8.45
CA ARG A 45 5.21 15.61 -8.73
C ARG A 45 4.05 15.80 -9.71
N GLN A 46 3.95 14.94 -10.73
CA GLN A 46 2.91 14.97 -11.74
C GLN A 46 1.55 14.55 -11.18
N LEU A 47 1.52 13.53 -10.30
CA LEU A 47 0.32 13.11 -9.57
C LEU A 47 -0.13 14.15 -8.53
N MET A 48 0.80 14.81 -7.84
CA MET A 48 0.47 15.91 -6.92
C MET A 48 -0.03 17.14 -7.69
N GLN A 49 0.52 17.45 -8.87
CA GLN A 49 -0.01 18.50 -9.75
C GLN A 49 -1.39 18.15 -10.32
N GLN A 50 -1.64 16.89 -10.68
CA GLN A 50 -2.97 16.44 -11.11
C GLN A 50 -4.00 16.45 -9.98
N ALA A 51 -3.60 16.08 -8.75
CA ALA A 51 -4.46 16.16 -7.57
C ALA A 51 -4.78 17.61 -7.19
N TRP A 52 -3.82 18.52 -7.32
CA TRP A 52 -4.04 19.96 -7.12
C TRP A 52 -4.89 20.59 -8.23
N ALA A 53 -4.69 20.21 -9.49
CA ALA A 53 -5.54 20.64 -10.61
C ALA A 53 -6.98 20.12 -10.51
N MET A 54 -7.19 18.93 -9.90
CA MET A 54 -8.53 18.44 -9.55
C MET A 54 -9.13 19.17 -8.34
N SER A 55 -8.30 19.70 -7.43
CA SER A 55 -8.75 20.50 -6.28
C SER A 55 -9.05 21.97 -6.62
N GLU A 56 -8.46 22.50 -7.69
CA GLU A 56 -8.76 23.85 -8.20
C GLU A 56 -9.89 23.86 -9.26
N GLY A 57 -10.46 22.69 -9.55
CA GLY A 57 -11.48 22.52 -10.57
C GLY A 57 -12.89 22.29 -10.03
N ARG A 58 -13.38 23.05 -9.03
CA ARG A 58 -14.83 23.16 -8.78
C ARG A 58 -15.25 24.40 -7.98
N ASN A 59 -15.90 25.30 -8.73
CA ASN A 59 -16.91 26.30 -8.33
C ASN A 59 -16.48 27.76 -8.09
N SER A 60 -16.30 28.50 -9.18
CA SER A 60 -16.31 29.99 -9.23
C SER A 60 -17.40 30.54 -10.18
N TRP A 61 -18.60 29.96 -10.17
CA TRP A 61 -19.75 30.53 -10.92
C TRP A 61 -20.91 30.96 -10.01
N TRP A 62 -21.06 30.33 -8.84
CA TRP A 62 -22.13 30.67 -7.89
C TRP A 62 -21.94 32.00 -7.14
N ARG A 63 -20.74 32.60 -7.16
CA ARG A 63 -20.50 33.92 -6.54
C ARG A 63 -20.74 35.11 -7.47
N ARG A 64 -21.16 34.89 -8.72
CA ARG A 64 -21.51 35.98 -9.67
C ARG A 64 -23.01 36.17 -9.91
N ALA A 65 -23.88 35.34 -9.32
CA ALA A 65 -25.33 35.44 -9.48
C ALA A 65 -26.07 36.10 -8.30
N PHE A 66 -25.41 36.35 -7.16
CA PHE A 66 -26.07 36.90 -5.96
C PHE A 66 -25.23 37.95 -5.22
N ALA A 67 -24.72 38.93 -5.95
CA ALA A 67 -24.28 40.18 -5.34
C ALA A 67 -24.95 41.35 -6.06
N PRO A 68 -25.99 41.98 -5.48
CA PRO A 68 -26.26 43.38 -5.73
C PRO A 68 -25.36 44.26 -4.83
N PRO A 69 -25.05 45.50 -5.24
CA PRO A 69 -24.19 46.39 -4.50
C PRO A 69 -24.98 47.15 -3.42
N GLY A 70 -24.29 47.54 -2.35
CA GLY A 70 -24.65 48.72 -1.57
C GLY A 70 -25.44 48.51 -0.28
N LEU A 71 -24.73 48.77 0.83
CA LEU A 71 -25.16 49.51 2.02
C LEU A 71 -26.33 48.99 2.91
N ALA A 72 -25.93 48.72 4.15
CA ALA A 72 -26.46 49.34 5.38
C ALA A 72 -27.85 48.92 5.94
N TRP A 73 -27.77 48.19 7.06
CA TRP A 73 -28.57 48.29 8.30
C TRP A 73 -30.08 48.04 8.31
N ALA A 74 -30.50 47.43 9.43
CA ALA A 74 -31.88 47.27 9.93
C ALA A 74 -32.73 46.30 9.10
N GLY A 75 -33.57 45.45 9.67
CA GLY A 75 -34.07 45.32 11.03
C GLY A 75 -35.03 44.13 11.01
N ALA A 76 -35.37 43.67 12.20
CA ALA A 76 -36.34 42.63 12.46
C ALA A 76 -37.60 42.70 11.57
N ALA A 77 -37.89 41.63 10.82
CA ALA A 77 -39.23 41.10 10.49
C ALA A 77 -39.17 40.18 9.27
N ALA A 78 -38.98 38.86 9.44
CA ALA A 78 -39.39 37.85 8.45
C ALA A 78 -39.28 36.41 8.99
N GLY A 79 -39.77 36.15 10.20
CA GLY A 79 -40.02 34.79 10.70
C GLY A 79 -41.31 34.15 10.16
N LEU A 80 -41.88 34.64 9.05
CA LEU A 80 -43.26 34.36 8.65
C LEU A 80 -43.52 34.28 7.13
N VAL A 81 -42.58 33.81 6.29
CA VAL A 81 -42.88 33.62 4.84
C VAL A 81 -42.53 32.25 4.25
N LEU A 82 -41.77 31.38 4.92
CA LEU A 82 -41.53 30.00 4.42
C LEU A 82 -42.41 28.91 5.07
N ILE A 83 -43.52 29.31 5.70
CA ILE A 83 -44.63 28.41 6.11
C ILE A 83 -45.89 28.66 5.23
N ALA A 84 -45.87 29.64 4.33
CA ALA A 84 -47.01 29.99 3.47
C ALA A 84 -47.09 29.21 2.14
N SER A 85 -46.12 28.35 1.80
CA SER A 85 -46.17 27.53 0.58
C SER A 85 -46.69 26.10 0.80
N VAL A 86 -47.08 25.75 2.04
CA VAL A 86 -47.68 24.44 2.37
C VAL A 86 -49.15 24.56 2.85
N VAL A 87 -49.71 25.77 2.93
CA VAL A 87 -51.09 25.98 3.42
C VAL A 87 -52.10 26.38 2.32
N VAL A 88 -51.70 26.53 1.05
CA VAL A 88 -52.64 26.82 -0.06
C VAL A 88 -53.08 25.57 -0.85
N TRP A 89 -52.77 24.36 -0.37
CA TRP A 89 -53.33 23.13 -0.94
C TRP A 89 -54.04 22.24 0.09
N GLY A 90 -54.46 22.83 1.21
CA GLY A 90 -55.22 22.14 2.26
C GLY A 90 -56.66 22.62 2.45
N ALA A 91 -57.10 23.70 1.78
CA ALA A 91 -58.31 24.43 2.18
C ALA A 91 -59.26 24.81 1.03
N LEU A 92 -59.35 24.01 -0.04
CA LEU A 92 -60.48 24.05 -0.99
C LEU A 92 -60.83 22.62 -1.40
N GLN A 93 -61.35 21.84 -0.44
CA GLN A 93 -62.17 20.67 -0.76
C GLN A 93 -63.47 21.17 -1.37
N GLN A 94 -63.53 21.19 -2.70
CA GLN A 94 -64.79 21.03 -3.39
C GLN A 94 -64.95 19.53 -3.69
N PRO A 95 -66.04 18.86 -3.28
CA PRO A 95 -66.43 17.59 -3.86
C PRO A 95 -67.01 17.90 -5.25
N GLY A 96 -66.13 18.13 -6.23
CA GLY A 96 -66.48 18.52 -7.60
C GLY A 96 -65.72 17.68 -8.60
N GLY A 97 -66.44 16.91 -9.42
CA GLY A 97 -65.95 15.84 -10.28
C GLY A 97 -64.74 16.16 -11.17
N PHE A 98 -63.66 15.41 -10.95
CA PHE A 98 -62.81 15.00 -12.07
C PHE A 98 -63.51 13.82 -12.75
N GLN A 99 -64.11 14.03 -13.92
CA GLN A 99 -64.73 12.95 -14.71
C GLN A 99 -63.70 11.97 -15.29
N GLN A 100 -62.40 12.17 -15.04
CA GLN A 100 -61.31 11.34 -15.53
C GLN A 100 -60.38 10.91 -14.39
N VAL A 101 -60.05 9.63 -14.41
CA VAL A 101 -59.07 9.02 -13.51
C VAL A 101 -57.68 9.24 -14.10
N PHE A 102 -56.81 9.94 -13.38
CA PHE A 102 -55.42 10.16 -13.76
C PHE A 102 -54.52 9.16 -13.06
N VAL A 103 -53.52 8.69 -13.81
CA VAL A 103 -52.51 7.75 -13.34
C VAL A 103 -51.15 8.42 -13.46
N GLN A 104 -50.35 8.39 -12.40
CA GLN A 104 -49.01 8.94 -12.40
C GLN A 104 -48.03 7.96 -11.76
N SER A 105 -46.84 7.85 -12.36
CA SER A 105 -45.72 7.11 -11.77
C SER A 105 -44.44 7.93 -11.86
N ALA A 106 -43.67 7.97 -10.77
CA ALA A 106 -42.42 8.74 -10.71
C ALA A 106 -41.30 8.16 -11.59
N ILE A 107 -41.44 6.89 -11.98
CA ILE A 107 -40.47 6.18 -12.82
C ILE A 107 -40.77 6.29 -14.32
N ASP A 108 -41.90 6.91 -14.69
CA ASP A 108 -42.27 7.05 -16.10
C ASP A 108 -41.24 7.89 -16.87
N GLY A 109 -40.77 7.35 -17.99
CA GLY A 109 -39.71 7.92 -18.82
C GLY A 109 -38.30 7.87 -18.19
N LYS A 110 -38.09 7.20 -17.05
CA LYS A 110 -36.78 7.14 -16.39
C LYS A 110 -35.87 6.06 -16.98
N SER A 111 -34.59 6.38 -17.06
CA SER A 111 -33.49 5.43 -17.27
C SER A 111 -32.79 5.11 -15.96
N SER A 112 -32.20 3.91 -15.88
CA SER A 112 -31.48 3.42 -14.69
C SER A 112 -32.35 3.21 -13.44
N VAL A 113 -33.55 2.67 -13.62
CA VAL A 113 -34.40 2.24 -12.48
C VAL A 113 -33.74 1.04 -11.79
N ALA A 114 -33.69 1.06 -10.45
CA ALA A 114 -33.09 -0.02 -9.67
C ALA A 114 -33.89 -1.32 -9.82
N LEU A 115 -33.19 -2.47 -9.91
CA LEU A 115 -33.78 -3.76 -10.28
C LEU A 115 -34.82 -4.29 -9.27
N GLN A 116 -34.79 -3.78 -8.03
CA GLN A 116 -35.60 -4.24 -6.90
C GLN A 116 -36.65 -3.20 -6.47
N GLN A 117 -36.66 -2.04 -7.12
CA GLN A 117 -37.51 -0.93 -6.72
C GLN A 117 -39.00 -1.24 -7.01
N PRO A 118 -39.92 -1.03 -6.05
CA PRO A 118 -41.35 -1.12 -6.31
C PRO A 118 -41.77 -0.10 -7.37
N ILE A 119 -42.58 -0.53 -8.33
CA ILE A 119 -43.22 0.36 -9.30
C ILE A 119 -44.45 0.96 -8.63
N LEU A 120 -44.34 2.23 -8.23
CA LEU A 120 -45.44 2.94 -7.59
C LEU A 120 -46.32 3.61 -8.65
N VAL A 121 -47.61 3.34 -8.58
CA VAL A 121 -48.63 3.91 -9.45
C VAL A 121 -49.67 4.63 -8.61
N SER A 122 -49.76 5.93 -8.78
CA SER A 122 -50.67 6.80 -8.03
C SER A 122 -51.87 7.19 -8.88
N PHE A 123 -53.05 7.13 -8.25
CA PHE A 123 -54.35 7.48 -8.81
C PHE A 123 -54.90 8.72 -8.10
N ASN A 124 -55.61 9.58 -8.84
CA ASN A 124 -56.29 10.73 -8.25
C ASN A 124 -57.55 10.36 -7.43
N GLN A 125 -58.04 9.13 -7.55
CA GLN A 125 -59.24 8.62 -6.89
C GLN A 125 -59.01 7.21 -6.31
N PRO A 126 -59.74 6.81 -5.25
CA PRO A 126 -59.66 5.45 -4.71
C PRO A 126 -60.09 4.41 -5.75
N MET A 127 -59.25 3.41 -5.97
CA MET A 127 -59.46 2.34 -6.94
C MET A 127 -60.00 1.07 -6.28
N ASP A 128 -60.79 0.30 -7.03
CA ASP A 128 -61.16 -1.06 -6.65
C ASP A 128 -59.96 -1.99 -6.91
N HIS A 129 -59.50 -2.68 -5.86
CA HIS A 129 -58.25 -3.42 -5.90
C HIS A 129 -58.31 -4.59 -6.88
N GLN A 130 -59.39 -5.36 -6.86
CA GLN A 130 -59.52 -6.59 -7.65
C GLN A 130 -59.58 -6.30 -9.15
N THR A 131 -60.41 -5.33 -9.55
CA THR A 131 -60.55 -4.93 -10.95
C THR A 131 -59.31 -4.22 -11.49
N THR A 132 -58.64 -3.44 -10.64
CA THR A 132 -57.41 -2.74 -11.05
C THR A 132 -56.23 -3.70 -11.20
N GLN A 133 -56.04 -4.64 -10.26
CA GLN A 133 -55.01 -5.66 -10.37
C GLN A 133 -55.19 -6.55 -11.60
N ALA A 134 -56.42 -6.96 -11.91
CA ALA A 134 -56.73 -7.74 -13.11
C ALA A 134 -56.49 -6.97 -14.42
N ALA A 135 -56.48 -5.63 -14.37
CA ALA A 135 -56.26 -4.76 -15.52
C ALA A 135 -54.79 -4.35 -15.71
N VAL A 136 -53.88 -4.74 -14.82
CA VAL A 136 -52.44 -4.46 -14.96
C VAL A 136 -51.79 -5.49 -15.88
N GLN A 137 -51.04 -5.00 -16.88
CA GLN A 137 -50.22 -5.79 -17.78
C GLN A 137 -48.79 -5.24 -17.78
N ILE A 138 -47.79 -6.13 -17.76
CA ILE A 138 -46.37 -5.74 -17.73
C ILE A 138 -45.65 -6.47 -18.86
N THR A 139 -44.92 -5.71 -19.67
CA THR A 139 -44.11 -6.22 -20.78
C THR A 139 -42.65 -5.82 -20.55
N PRO A 140 -41.67 -6.75 -20.56
CA PRO A 140 -41.81 -8.21 -20.61
C PRO A 140 -42.59 -8.82 -19.45
N ALA A 141 -43.21 -9.98 -19.70
CA ALA A 141 -44.01 -10.69 -18.70
C ALA A 141 -43.18 -10.96 -17.43
N THR A 142 -43.63 -10.39 -16.31
CA THR A 142 -42.92 -10.44 -15.02
C THR A 142 -43.90 -10.85 -13.93
N ASN A 143 -43.51 -11.82 -13.11
CA ASN A 143 -44.29 -12.17 -11.94
C ASN A 143 -44.22 -11.02 -10.92
N VAL A 144 -45.38 -10.52 -10.49
CA VAL A 144 -45.48 -9.40 -9.56
C VAL A 144 -46.45 -9.67 -8.42
N THR A 145 -46.21 -9.05 -7.29
CA THR A 145 -47.12 -8.96 -6.15
C THR A 145 -47.62 -7.53 -6.02
N PHE A 146 -48.90 -7.38 -5.69
CA PHE A 146 -49.55 -6.09 -5.55
C PHE A 146 -49.71 -5.72 -4.08
N ALA A 147 -49.37 -4.49 -3.72
CA ALA A 147 -49.69 -3.90 -2.44
C ALA A 147 -50.38 -2.55 -2.65
N TRP A 148 -51.30 -2.20 -1.76
CA TRP A 148 -52.06 -0.96 -1.82
C TRP A 148 -51.79 -0.11 -0.59
N ASP A 149 -51.86 1.21 -0.75
CA ASP A 149 -51.90 2.14 0.38
C ASP A 149 -53.25 2.08 1.11
N GLN A 150 -53.30 2.66 2.32
CA GLN A 150 -54.50 2.69 3.15
C GLN A 150 -55.69 3.41 2.48
N ASN A 151 -55.41 4.35 1.57
CA ASN A 151 -56.44 5.14 0.89
C ASN A 151 -56.87 4.56 -0.46
N SER A 152 -56.33 3.40 -0.86
CA SER A 152 -56.58 2.75 -2.16
C SER A 152 -56.28 3.65 -3.38
N ARG A 153 -55.37 4.60 -3.24
CA ARG A 153 -54.96 5.55 -4.28
C ARG A 153 -53.56 5.27 -4.83
N THR A 154 -52.78 4.40 -4.19
CA THR A 154 -51.44 4.05 -4.66
C THR A 154 -51.29 2.54 -4.70
N LEU A 155 -51.02 2.03 -5.90
CA LEU A 155 -50.67 0.64 -6.16
C LEU A 155 -49.15 0.52 -6.22
N ALA A 156 -48.59 -0.32 -5.38
CA ALA A 156 -47.20 -0.77 -5.47
C ALA A 156 -47.17 -2.13 -6.19
N VAL A 157 -46.51 -2.16 -7.34
CA VAL A 157 -46.26 -3.38 -8.10
C VAL A 157 -44.82 -3.81 -7.81
N GLN A 158 -44.66 -4.90 -7.06
CA GLN A 158 -43.36 -5.43 -6.65
C GLN A 158 -43.01 -6.69 -7.46
N PRO A 159 -41.81 -6.78 -8.07
CA PRO A 159 -41.36 -8.01 -8.73
C PRO A 159 -41.25 -9.18 -7.74
N ALA A 160 -41.97 -10.27 -7.99
CA ALA A 160 -42.00 -11.46 -7.12
C ALA A 160 -40.70 -12.27 -7.17
N SER A 161 -39.99 -12.24 -8.31
CA SER A 161 -38.68 -12.87 -8.49
C SER A 161 -37.53 -12.10 -7.82
N GLY A 162 -37.83 -11.01 -7.10
CA GLY A 162 -36.86 -10.16 -6.42
C GLY A 162 -36.17 -9.15 -7.34
N ASN A 163 -35.87 -9.51 -8.59
CA ASN A 163 -35.17 -8.62 -9.55
C ASN A 163 -35.90 -8.55 -10.90
N LEU A 164 -35.97 -7.35 -11.47
CA LEU A 164 -36.19 -7.12 -12.90
C LEU A 164 -34.93 -7.45 -13.71
N ALA A 165 -35.08 -7.75 -15.00
CA ALA A 165 -33.97 -7.95 -15.89
C ALA A 165 -33.18 -6.63 -16.05
N PRO A 166 -31.83 -6.65 -15.99
CA PRO A 166 -31.02 -5.45 -16.16
C PRO A 166 -31.04 -4.95 -17.60
N ASN A 167 -30.78 -3.66 -17.79
CA ASN A 167 -30.74 -2.99 -19.09
C ASN A 167 -31.93 -3.33 -20.02
N THR A 168 -33.12 -3.45 -19.44
CA THR A 168 -34.34 -3.90 -20.12
C THR A 168 -35.40 -2.81 -20.01
N GLN A 169 -36.05 -2.51 -21.12
CA GLN A 169 -37.20 -1.60 -21.15
C GLN A 169 -38.45 -2.34 -20.69
N TYR A 170 -39.12 -1.79 -19.69
CA TYR A 170 -40.37 -2.28 -19.15
C TYR A 170 -41.51 -1.32 -19.46
N GLN A 171 -42.67 -1.87 -19.79
CA GLN A 171 -43.91 -1.16 -20.02
C GLN A 171 -44.99 -1.73 -19.12
N VAL A 172 -45.55 -0.89 -18.23
CA VAL A 172 -46.68 -1.23 -17.38
C VAL A 172 -47.92 -0.54 -17.93
N THR A 173 -48.91 -1.31 -18.36
CA THR A 173 -50.17 -0.81 -18.89
C THR A 173 -51.31 -1.14 -17.93
N ILE A 174 -52.06 -0.11 -17.54
CA ILE A 174 -53.33 -0.28 -16.81
C ILE A 174 -54.45 -0.13 -17.81
N GLY A 175 -55.16 -1.23 -18.04
CA GLY A 175 -56.24 -1.31 -19.02
C GLY A 175 -57.54 -0.64 -18.57
N PRO A 176 -58.50 -0.45 -19.50
CA PRO A 176 -59.81 0.16 -19.23
C PRO A 176 -60.72 -0.68 -18.30
N GLY A 177 -60.29 -1.88 -17.93
CA GLY A 177 -60.96 -2.74 -16.94
C GLY A 177 -60.82 -2.26 -15.49
N ALA A 178 -59.84 -1.38 -15.20
CA ALA A 178 -59.64 -0.80 -13.88
C ALA A 178 -60.80 0.14 -13.51
N LYS A 179 -61.36 -0.02 -12.31
CA LYS A 179 -62.49 0.78 -11.82
C LYS A 179 -62.12 1.52 -10.53
N THR A 180 -62.72 2.69 -10.34
CA THR A 180 -62.73 3.35 -9.04
C THR A 180 -63.65 2.61 -8.07
N GLN A 181 -63.52 2.85 -6.76
CA GLN A 181 -64.46 2.33 -5.76
C GLN A 181 -65.90 2.79 -6.01
N ALA A 182 -66.08 3.94 -6.69
CA ALA A 182 -67.38 4.44 -7.13
C ALA A 182 -67.90 3.78 -8.43
N GLY A 183 -67.19 2.79 -8.99
CA GLY A 183 -67.59 2.03 -10.16
C GLY A 183 -67.25 2.66 -11.52
N GLN A 184 -66.56 3.81 -11.53
CA GLN A 184 -66.16 4.50 -12.76
C GLN A 184 -64.96 3.79 -13.40
N LYS A 185 -65.04 3.46 -14.69
CA LYS A 185 -63.94 2.84 -15.45
C LYS A 185 -62.88 3.86 -15.85
N LEU A 186 -61.65 3.39 -16.02
CA LEU A 186 -60.58 4.15 -16.65
C LEU A 186 -60.94 4.46 -18.11
N ALA A 187 -60.91 5.74 -18.50
CA ALA A 187 -61.36 6.19 -19.82
C ALA A 187 -60.45 5.72 -20.97
N ALA A 188 -59.15 5.63 -20.72
CA ALA A 188 -58.15 5.17 -21.69
C ALA A 188 -57.03 4.41 -20.97
N PRO A 189 -56.43 3.38 -21.58
CA PRO A 189 -55.33 2.67 -20.98
C PRO A 189 -54.15 3.61 -20.69
N GLN A 190 -53.57 3.50 -19.50
CA GLN A 190 -52.43 4.31 -19.09
C GLN A 190 -51.16 3.46 -19.12
N THR A 191 -50.08 4.00 -19.69
CA THR A 191 -48.83 3.28 -19.90
C THR A 191 -47.69 4.01 -19.22
N ILE A 192 -46.90 3.26 -18.44
CA ILE A 192 -45.69 3.72 -17.77
C ILE A 192 -44.51 2.98 -18.39
N THR A 193 -43.52 3.70 -18.88
CA THR A 193 -42.34 3.10 -19.52
C THR A 193 -41.07 3.48 -18.77
N PHE A 194 -40.20 2.50 -18.49
CA PHE A 194 -38.93 2.75 -17.83
C PHE A 194 -37.84 1.77 -18.28
N VAL A 195 -36.57 2.13 -18.07
CA VAL A 195 -35.42 1.26 -18.39
C VAL A 195 -34.65 0.94 -17.10
N THR A 196 -34.39 -0.34 -16.87
CA THR A 196 -33.64 -0.80 -15.70
C THR A 196 -32.15 -0.51 -15.80
N GLN A 197 -31.49 -0.40 -14.66
CA GLN A 197 -30.04 -0.19 -14.60
C GLN A 197 -29.24 -1.32 -15.28
N PRO A 198 -28.04 -1.03 -15.80
CA PRO A 198 -27.10 -2.05 -16.31
C PRO A 198 -26.74 -3.08 -15.22
N PRO A 199 -26.27 -4.28 -15.60
CA PRO A 199 -25.73 -5.23 -14.64
C PRO A 199 -24.52 -4.60 -13.92
N ALA A 200 -24.33 -4.95 -12.64
CA ALA A 200 -23.16 -4.52 -11.90
C ALA A 200 -21.90 -5.03 -12.59
N SER A 201 -20.90 -4.15 -12.78
CA SER A 201 -19.59 -4.56 -13.29
C SER A 201 -18.99 -5.62 -12.36
N PRO A 202 -18.36 -6.68 -12.91
CA PRO A 202 -17.66 -7.65 -12.08
C PRO A 202 -16.58 -6.94 -11.26
N ALA A 203 -16.50 -7.27 -9.97
CA ALA A 203 -15.43 -6.78 -9.13
C ALA A 203 -14.07 -7.20 -9.74
N PRO A 204 -13.05 -6.32 -9.74
CA PRO A 204 -11.73 -6.72 -10.18
C PRO A 204 -11.26 -7.89 -9.32
N VAL A 205 -10.96 -9.02 -9.97
CA VAL A 205 -10.32 -10.15 -9.30
C VAL A 205 -8.96 -9.64 -8.82
N PRO A 206 -8.61 -9.81 -7.53
CA PRO A 206 -7.27 -9.45 -7.09
C PRO A 206 -6.28 -10.28 -7.90
N SER A 207 -5.45 -9.61 -8.69
CA SER A 207 -4.29 -10.23 -9.32
C SER A 207 -3.55 -10.98 -8.21
N PRO A 208 -3.11 -12.24 -8.42
CA PRO A 208 -2.27 -12.91 -7.44
C PRO A 208 -1.10 -11.97 -7.16
N ARG A 209 -1.00 -11.51 -5.91
CA ARG A 209 0.14 -10.73 -5.46
C ARG A 209 1.36 -11.57 -5.86
N PRO A 210 2.31 -11.04 -6.67
CA PRO A 210 3.51 -11.78 -6.98
C PRO A 210 4.11 -12.18 -5.64
N SER A 211 4.20 -13.49 -5.40
CA SER A 211 5.05 -13.98 -4.32
C SER A 211 6.45 -13.54 -4.74
N PRO A 212 7.19 -12.79 -3.91
CA PRO A 212 8.56 -12.45 -4.25
C PRO A 212 9.33 -13.76 -4.41
N SER A 213 9.54 -14.20 -5.64
CA SER A 213 10.57 -15.17 -5.96
C SER A 213 11.88 -14.40 -5.85
N ASN A 214 12.73 -14.74 -4.88
CA ASN A 214 14.07 -14.19 -4.83
C ASN A 214 14.75 -14.50 -6.17
N ALA A 215 14.95 -13.47 -6.99
CA ALA A 215 15.53 -13.57 -8.33
C ALA A 215 17.03 -13.93 -8.30
N LEU A 216 17.62 -13.94 -7.10
CA LEU A 216 18.99 -14.33 -6.83
C LEU A 216 18.92 -15.71 -6.15
N GLY A 217 19.48 -16.73 -6.80
CA GLY A 217 19.55 -18.06 -6.20
C GLY A 217 20.24 -18.00 -4.84
N GLU A 218 19.59 -18.54 -3.81
CA GLU A 218 20.17 -18.62 -2.47
C GLU A 218 21.05 -19.85 -2.35
N LYS A 219 22.23 -19.67 -1.74
CA LYS A 219 23.15 -20.76 -1.41
C LYS A 219 23.49 -20.70 0.06
N GLN A 220 23.19 -21.77 0.79
CA GLN A 220 23.64 -21.92 2.16
C GLN A 220 25.17 -22.07 2.18
N LEU A 221 25.85 -21.18 2.91
CA LEU A 221 27.32 -21.22 3.07
C LEU A 221 27.76 -22.01 4.29
N ALA A 222 27.04 -21.88 5.41
CA ALA A 222 27.36 -22.54 6.66
C ALA A 222 26.11 -22.75 7.53
N SER A 223 26.23 -23.66 8.51
CA SER A 223 25.28 -23.80 9.62
C SER A 223 25.81 -23.00 10.82
N LEU A 224 24.92 -22.30 11.54
CA LEU A 224 25.30 -21.52 12.72
C LEU A 224 25.25 -22.34 14.03
N ASN A 225 25.07 -23.66 13.96
CA ASN A 225 25.15 -24.61 15.09
C ASN A 225 24.48 -24.12 16.39
N GLY A 226 23.26 -23.60 16.29
CA GLY A 226 22.46 -23.15 17.45
C GLY A 226 22.57 -21.66 17.79
N ALA A 227 23.30 -20.85 17.01
CA ALA A 227 23.29 -19.39 17.22
C ALA A 227 21.90 -18.82 16.92
N THR A 228 21.41 -17.94 17.80
CA THR A 228 20.13 -17.22 17.64
C THR A 228 20.30 -15.86 16.96
N THR A 229 21.53 -15.34 16.92
CA THR A 229 21.90 -14.09 16.26
C THR A 229 23.11 -14.30 15.37
N LEU A 230 23.11 -13.65 14.20
CA LEU A 230 24.24 -13.71 13.28
C LEU A 230 25.40 -12.84 13.80
N SER A 231 26.54 -13.47 14.10
CA SER A 231 27.80 -12.80 14.38
C SER A 231 28.77 -13.14 13.25
N ALA A 232 28.81 -12.32 12.21
CA ALA A 232 29.57 -12.60 11.00
C ALA A 232 30.04 -11.33 10.29
N GLN A 233 31.09 -11.46 9.49
CA GLN A 233 31.67 -10.41 8.65
C GLN A 233 32.15 -10.97 7.32
N TRP A 234 31.89 -10.26 6.24
CA TRP A 234 32.47 -10.55 4.94
C TRP A 234 33.95 -10.17 4.90
N SER A 235 34.77 -10.92 4.17
CA SER A 235 36.08 -10.46 3.74
C SER A 235 35.93 -9.22 2.85
N ALA A 236 36.95 -8.34 2.84
CA ALA A 236 36.90 -7.09 2.07
C ALA A 236 36.70 -7.33 0.54
N ASP A 237 37.20 -8.45 0.02
CA ASP A 237 37.03 -8.89 -1.37
C ASP A 237 35.71 -9.64 -1.63
N SER A 238 34.84 -9.77 -0.62
CA SER A 238 33.57 -10.52 -0.67
C SER A 238 33.71 -12.00 -1.06
N SER A 239 34.91 -12.58 -0.96
CA SER A 239 35.17 -13.96 -1.37
C SER A 239 34.83 -14.98 -0.28
N SER A 240 34.77 -14.56 0.98
CA SER A 240 34.55 -15.42 2.15
C SER A 240 33.79 -14.71 3.26
N ILE A 241 33.10 -15.48 4.12
CA ILE A 241 32.42 -14.97 5.31
C ILE A 241 33.03 -15.61 6.57
N TYR A 242 33.43 -14.76 7.51
CA TYR A 242 33.88 -15.13 8.85
C TYR A 242 32.66 -15.10 9.76
N PHE A 243 32.43 -16.15 10.54
CA PHE A 243 31.27 -16.23 11.41
C PHE A 243 31.57 -16.97 12.70
N VAL A 244 30.86 -16.60 13.76
CA VAL A 244 30.86 -17.29 15.05
C VAL A 244 29.57 -18.10 15.17
N ASP A 245 29.69 -19.39 15.46
CA ASP A 245 28.55 -20.28 15.64
C ASP A 245 28.02 -20.28 17.09
N GLY A 246 26.92 -21.01 17.34
CA GLY A 246 26.27 -21.08 18.65
C GLY A 246 27.10 -21.72 19.77
N LYS A 247 28.25 -22.33 19.43
CA LYS A 247 29.22 -22.89 20.39
C LYS A 247 30.44 -21.99 20.58
N GLY A 248 30.47 -20.82 19.94
CA GLY A 248 31.58 -19.89 20.00
C GLY A 248 32.76 -20.27 19.09
N GLN A 249 32.58 -21.20 18.14
CA GLN A 249 33.60 -21.48 17.14
C GLN A 249 33.63 -20.34 16.11
N LEU A 250 34.80 -19.75 15.88
CA LEU A 250 35.03 -18.82 14.78
C LEU A 250 35.57 -19.59 13.57
N ALA A 251 34.86 -19.50 12.46
CA ALA A 251 35.21 -20.18 11.22
C ALA A 251 35.04 -19.26 10.01
N VAL A 252 35.63 -19.65 8.88
CA VAL A 252 35.51 -18.96 7.60
C VAL A 252 34.96 -19.91 6.53
N ALA A 253 33.95 -19.44 5.80
CA ALA A 253 33.32 -20.17 4.70
C ALA A 253 33.53 -19.43 3.37
N PRO A 254 33.98 -20.10 2.30
CA PRO A 254 34.08 -19.49 0.97
C PRO A 254 32.70 -19.17 0.38
N ALA A 255 32.53 -17.98 -0.20
CA ALA A 255 31.27 -17.53 -0.83
C ALA A 255 30.83 -18.44 -1.99
N LYS A 256 31.80 -19.00 -2.72
CA LYS A 256 31.55 -19.95 -3.81
C LYS A 256 31.18 -21.35 -3.31
N GLY A 257 31.18 -21.59 -1.99
CA GLY A 257 31.10 -22.90 -1.37
C GLY A 257 32.47 -23.60 -1.36
N GLY A 258 32.65 -24.51 -0.41
CA GLY A 258 33.92 -25.20 -0.20
C GLY A 258 34.04 -25.68 1.25
N ALA A 259 35.24 -26.14 1.61
CA ALA A 259 35.54 -26.50 3.00
C ALA A 259 35.52 -25.26 3.90
N ILE A 260 34.91 -25.41 5.08
CA ILE A 260 34.94 -24.40 6.14
C ILE A 260 36.23 -24.60 6.93
N THR A 261 36.96 -23.51 7.16
CA THR A 261 38.19 -23.53 7.96
C THR A 261 37.93 -22.94 9.34
N VAL A 262 38.35 -23.65 10.38
CA VAL A 262 38.23 -23.18 11.78
C VAL A 262 39.42 -22.29 12.12
N ILE A 263 39.14 -21.10 12.65
CA ILE A 263 40.16 -20.12 13.10
C ILE A 263 40.34 -20.22 14.61
N ALA A 264 39.24 -20.19 15.36
CA ALA A 264 39.24 -20.44 16.79
C ALA A 264 38.19 -21.52 17.11
N PRO A 265 38.56 -22.58 17.83
CA PRO A 265 37.66 -23.72 18.05
C PRO A 265 36.47 -23.40 18.96
N ASP A 266 36.62 -22.42 19.85
CA ASP A 266 35.63 -22.04 20.86
C ASP A 266 35.86 -20.64 21.43
N GLY A 267 34.87 -20.16 22.17
CA GLY A 267 34.96 -18.95 23.02
C GLY A 267 35.17 -17.64 22.26
N ALA A 268 35.05 -17.64 20.92
CA ALA A 268 35.18 -16.46 20.10
C ALA A 268 33.86 -15.69 20.05
N SER A 269 33.93 -14.36 19.90
CA SER A 269 32.79 -13.48 19.66
C SER A 269 33.23 -12.23 18.91
N SER A 270 32.26 -11.50 18.35
CA SER A 270 32.48 -10.21 17.67
C SER A 270 33.61 -10.21 16.62
N PRO A 271 33.56 -11.06 15.58
CA PRO A 271 34.57 -10.99 14.52
C PRO A 271 34.45 -9.66 13.75
N ALA A 272 35.59 -9.07 13.38
CA ALA A 272 35.69 -7.81 12.65
C ALA A 272 36.87 -7.85 11.66
N ILE A 273 36.60 -7.66 10.38
CA ILE A 273 37.63 -7.60 9.33
C ILE A 273 38.10 -6.15 9.14
N SER A 274 39.41 -5.94 9.05
CA SER A 274 39.97 -4.61 8.78
C SER A 274 39.50 -4.12 7.40
N PRO A 275 39.31 -2.80 7.18
CA PRO A 275 38.92 -2.27 5.87
C PRO A 275 39.88 -2.63 4.74
N ALA A 276 41.16 -2.83 5.04
CA ALA A 276 42.16 -3.31 4.08
C ALA A 276 42.04 -4.81 3.77
N GLY A 277 41.30 -5.57 4.58
CA GLY A 277 41.11 -7.01 4.43
C GLY A 277 42.32 -7.86 4.82
N ASP A 278 43.29 -7.28 5.54
CA ASP A 278 44.56 -7.89 5.90
C ASP A 278 44.60 -8.45 7.34
N ARG A 279 43.63 -8.05 8.18
CA ARG A 279 43.54 -8.40 9.60
C ARG A 279 42.12 -8.77 10.02
N LEU A 280 42.04 -9.71 10.96
CA LEU A 280 40.80 -10.11 11.64
C LEU A 280 40.96 -9.89 13.14
N ALA A 281 40.10 -9.05 13.72
CA ALA A 281 39.95 -8.92 15.17
C ALA A 281 38.76 -9.74 15.66
N TYR A 282 38.88 -10.35 16.83
CA TYR A 282 37.77 -11.00 17.53
C TYR A 282 38.04 -11.02 19.03
N ILE A 283 37.00 -11.23 19.82
CA ILE A 283 37.12 -11.37 21.27
C ILE A 283 37.21 -12.86 21.60
N ARG A 284 38.16 -13.24 22.46
CA ARG A 284 38.25 -14.59 23.02
C ARG A 284 38.85 -14.55 24.41
N GLY A 285 38.25 -15.29 25.35
CA GLY A 285 38.73 -15.33 26.74
C GLY A 285 38.78 -13.96 27.44
N GLY A 286 37.92 -13.02 27.04
CA GLY A 286 37.88 -11.64 27.58
C GLY A 286 38.97 -10.71 27.03
N LYS A 287 39.75 -11.14 26.04
CA LYS A 287 40.80 -10.36 25.39
C LYS A 287 40.45 -10.16 23.92
N ILE A 288 41.12 -9.21 23.28
CA ILE A 288 41.00 -9.00 21.84
C ILE A 288 42.17 -9.73 21.18
N GLU A 289 41.86 -10.64 20.27
CA GLU A 289 42.83 -11.32 19.42
C GLU A 289 42.80 -10.67 18.02
N VAL A 290 43.99 -10.34 17.48
CA VAL A 290 44.15 -9.73 16.16
C VAL A 290 45.05 -10.62 15.31
N LEU A 291 44.44 -11.35 14.38
CA LEU A 291 45.12 -12.19 13.40
C LEU A 291 45.53 -11.34 12.18
N THR A 292 46.83 -11.29 11.89
CA THR A 292 47.37 -10.70 10.66
C THR A 292 47.59 -11.80 9.62
N PHE A 293 46.84 -11.76 8.51
CA PHE A 293 46.79 -12.88 7.57
C PHE A 293 48.13 -13.18 6.90
N ALA A 294 48.83 -12.14 6.43
CA ALA A 294 50.10 -12.29 5.75
C ALA A 294 51.19 -12.91 6.65
N ALA A 295 51.13 -12.63 7.95
CA ALA A 295 52.09 -13.14 8.94
C ALA A 295 51.66 -14.48 9.55
N GLY A 296 50.36 -14.84 9.47
CA GLY A 296 49.80 -15.97 10.21
C GLY A 296 49.94 -15.83 11.73
N LYS A 297 50.09 -14.59 12.22
CA LYS A 297 50.36 -14.28 13.63
C LYS A 297 49.13 -13.65 14.27
N THR A 298 48.79 -14.12 15.46
CA THR A 298 47.76 -13.52 16.32
C THR A 298 48.42 -12.73 17.44
N ASP A 299 48.12 -11.44 17.52
CA ASP A 299 48.50 -10.57 18.63
C ASP A 299 47.34 -10.47 19.64
N GLU A 300 47.68 -10.35 20.92
CA GLU A 300 46.71 -10.31 22.02
C GLU A 300 46.72 -8.94 22.69
N ILE A 301 45.53 -8.34 22.85
CA ILE A 301 45.33 -7.04 23.50
C ILE A 301 44.41 -7.22 24.71
N LYS A 302 44.91 -6.81 25.88
CA LYS A 302 44.15 -6.80 27.12
C LYS A 302 43.39 -5.47 27.26
N ALA A 303 42.10 -5.50 26.95
CA ALA A 303 41.19 -4.37 27.16
C ALA A 303 40.78 -4.23 28.64
N THR A 304 40.76 -3.00 29.17
CA THR A 304 40.36 -2.73 30.56
C THR A 304 39.50 -1.46 30.64
N PRO A 305 38.16 -1.53 30.65
CA PRO A 305 37.35 -2.72 30.91
C PRO A 305 37.32 -3.72 29.74
N ALA A 306 36.84 -4.94 30.02
CA ALA A 306 36.78 -6.02 29.04
C ALA A 306 35.95 -5.61 27.81
N ALA A 307 36.46 -5.93 26.63
CA ALA A 307 35.79 -5.64 25.37
C ALA A 307 34.51 -6.48 25.23
N THR A 308 33.47 -5.87 24.67
CA THR A 308 32.18 -6.49 24.38
C THR A 308 31.91 -6.56 22.87
N LEU A 309 32.52 -5.64 22.11
CA LEU A 309 32.47 -5.60 20.66
C LEU A 309 33.79 -5.03 20.15
N VAL A 310 34.31 -5.58 19.05
CA VAL A 310 35.48 -5.04 18.33
C VAL A 310 35.09 -4.64 16.92
N GLY A 311 35.82 -3.68 16.37
CA GLY A 311 35.62 -3.12 15.06
C GLY A 311 36.87 -2.37 14.60
N TRP A 312 36.76 -1.72 13.46
CA TRP A 312 37.86 -0.98 12.86
C TRP A 312 37.39 0.41 12.45
N ALA A 313 38.21 1.41 12.78
CA ALA A 313 38.05 2.78 12.33
C ALA A 313 39.23 3.11 11.42
N LYS A 314 38.99 3.09 10.10
CA LYS A 314 40.07 3.13 9.10
C LYS A 314 41.06 1.98 9.34
N ASP A 315 42.29 2.26 9.76
CA ASP A 315 43.31 1.23 10.01
C ASP A 315 43.56 0.98 11.51
N LYS A 316 42.73 1.58 12.39
CA LYS A 316 42.87 1.47 13.83
C LYS A 316 41.84 0.52 14.41
N LEU A 317 42.29 -0.34 15.32
CA LEU A 317 41.41 -1.17 16.12
C LEU A 317 40.61 -0.27 17.08
N VAL A 318 39.31 -0.52 17.14
CA VAL A 318 38.37 0.15 18.04
C VAL A 318 37.52 -0.90 18.72
N TRP A 319 37.20 -0.73 19.99
CA TRP A 319 36.34 -1.65 20.72
C TRP A 319 35.42 -0.93 21.70
N ALA A 320 34.26 -1.52 21.92
CA ALA A 320 33.35 -1.11 22.97
C ALA A 320 33.63 -1.91 24.25
N ALA A 321 33.59 -1.23 25.38
CA ALA A 321 33.60 -1.81 26.72
C ALA A 321 32.37 -1.31 27.49
N ALA A 322 32.24 -1.70 28.76
CA ALA A 322 31.05 -1.40 29.57
C ALA A 322 30.77 0.11 29.75
N ASP A 323 31.81 0.94 29.71
CA ASP A 323 31.78 2.37 30.04
C ASP A 323 32.14 3.29 28.86
N GLY A 324 32.52 2.74 27.71
CA GLY A 324 33.00 3.56 26.61
C GLY A 324 33.44 2.80 25.37
N ILE A 325 33.86 3.57 24.39
CA ILE A 325 34.51 3.09 23.17
C ILE A 325 35.98 3.53 23.22
N TYR A 326 36.87 2.60 22.90
CA TYR A 326 38.31 2.72 23.07
C TYR A 326 39.04 2.41 21.77
N THR A 327 40.27 2.91 21.66
CA THR A 327 41.22 2.55 20.61
C THR A 327 42.59 2.30 21.21
N GLU A 328 43.45 1.63 20.45
CA GLU A 328 44.83 1.35 20.85
C GLU A 328 45.65 2.63 20.95
N ALA A 329 46.48 2.72 21.98
CA ALA A 329 47.42 3.81 22.23
C ALA A 329 48.82 3.26 22.52
N PRO A 330 49.91 4.03 22.32
CA PRO A 330 51.28 3.53 22.48
C PRO A 330 51.59 2.83 23.81
N ASN A 331 50.87 3.21 24.88
CA ASN A 331 51.05 2.66 26.24
C ASN A 331 49.77 1.97 26.77
N GLY A 332 48.92 1.44 25.88
CA GLY A 332 47.71 0.70 26.25
C GLY A 332 46.51 1.11 25.41
N GLN A 333 45.55 1.78 26.03
CA GLN A 333 44.28 2.16 25.38
C GLN A 333 43.90 3.60 25.69
N SER A 334 43.21 4.24 24.74
CA SER A 334 42.63 5.57 24.89
C SER A 334 41.12 5.49 24.71
N GLN A 335 40.36 6.11 25.60
CA GLN A 335 38.91 6.25 25.44
C GLN A 335 38.64 7.30 24.35
N LEU A 336 37.82 6.95 23.36
CA LEU A 336 37.34 7.86 22.32
C LEU A 336 36.09 8.60 22.79
N ALA A 337 35.11 7.86 23.30
CA ALA A 337 33.88 8.42 23.81
C ALA A 337 33.32 7.58 24.98
N PRO A 338 32.80 8.21 26.04
CA PRO A 338 32.10 7.51 27.10
C PRO A 338 30.72 7.04 26.64
N LEU A 339 30.24 5.93 27.20
CA LEU A 339 28.86 5.48 27.09
C LEU A 339 28.02 6.05 28.26
N PRO A 340 26.69 6.13 28.13
CA PRO A 340 25.83 6.56 29.22
C PRO A 340 26.02 5.70 30.48
N SER A 341 26.11 6.33 31.65
CA SER A 341 26.30 5.65 32.95
C SER A 341 25.00 5.15 33.59
N SER A 342 23.86 5.35 32.94
CA SER A 342 22.54 4.94 33.43
C SER A 342 21.75 4.22 32.33
N GLY A 343 20.91 3.27 32.74
CA GLY A 343 20.18 2.39 31.83
C GLY A 343 21.01 1.20 31.35
N GLU A 344 20.35 0.26 30.69
CA GLU A 344 21.01 -0.90 30.09
C GLU A 344 21.57 -0.52 28.71
N VAL A 345 22.90 -0.42 28.60
CA VAL A 345 23.60 -0.02 27.37
C VAL A 345 24.26 -1.21 26.68
N THR A 346 24.05 -1.35 25.38
CA THR A 346 24.74 -2.34 24.54
C THR A 346 25.15 -1.71 23.22
N VAL A 347 26.45 -1.68 22.92
CA VAL A 347 26.95 -1.26 21.60
C VAL A 347 26.65 -2.36 20.58
N LEU A 348 26.06 -1.99 19.45
CA LEU A 348 25.64 -2.94 18.42
C LEU A 348 26.61 -2.98 17.24
N SER A 349 27.21 -1.84 16.89
CA SER A 349 28.19 -1.76 15.80
C SER A 349 28.97 -0.45 15.88
N ILE A 350 30.22 -0.48 15.43
CA ILE A 350 31.01 0.71 15.09
C ILE A 350 30.84 0.94 13.58
N ALA A 351 30.74 2.20 13.15
CA ALA A 351 30.56 2.57 11.75
C ALA A 351 31.89 2.47 10.98
N PRO A 352 31.86 2.14 9.66
CA PRO A 352 33.07 2.07 8.83
C PRO A 352 33.85 3.38 8.73
N ASP A 353 33.17 4.53 8.92
CA ASP A 353 33.81 5.85 8.92
C ASP A 353 34.77 6.07 10.10
N GLY A 354 34.63 5.25 11.16
CA GLY A 354 35.41 5.35 12.38
C GLY A 354 35.07 6.54 13.27
N VAL A 355 33.97 7.24 12.98
CA VAL A 355 33.51 8.43 13.70
C VAL A 355 32.19 8.17 14.41
N HIS A 356 31.40 7.20 13.96
CA HIS A 356 30.12 6.88 14.59
C HIS A 356 30.10 5.47 15.20
N ALA A 357 29.28 5.30 16.23
CA ALA A 357 28.88 4.00 16.73
C ALA A 357 27.38 4.00 17.03
N ILE A 358 26.74 2.84 16.92
CA ILE A 358 25.34 2.68 17.28
C ILE A 358 25.22 1.79 18.51
N TYR A 359 24.46 2.28 19.49
CA TYR A 359 24.19 1.55 20.72
C TYR A 359 22.69 1.56 21.03
N ARG A 360 22.29 0.59 21.84
CA ARG A 360 20.95 0.50 22.42
C ARG A 360 21.04 0.91 23.89
N GLN A 361 20.12 1.76 24.32
CA GLN A 361 19.90 2.10 25.72
C GLN A 361 18.41 1.97 26.03
N ASP A 362 18.05 1.12 26.99
CA ASP A 362 16.65 0.89 27.42
C ASP A 362 15.68 0.71 26.24
N GLN A 363 16.04 -0.17 25.29
CA GLN A 363 15.28 -0.49 24.06
C GLN A 363 15.19 0.63 23.01
N LYS A 364 15.89 1.76 23.19
CA LYS A 364 16.00 2.84 22.20
C LYS A 364 17.36 2.79 21.51
N LEU A 365 17.39 3.12 20.22
CA LEU A 365 18.63 3.20 19.45
C LEU A 365 19.19 4.61 19.51
N PHE A 366 20.52 4.70 19.56
CA PHE A 366 21.26 5.95 19.54
C PHE A 366 22.49 5.82 18.64
N VAL A 367 22.77 6.87 17.88
CA VAL A 367 24.07 7.06 17.21
C VAL A 367 24.92 7.96 18.10
N LEU A 368 26.09 7.47 18.47
CA LEU A 368 27.15 8.17 19.18
C LEU A 368 28.17 8.70 18.17
N ASP A 369 28.44 9.99 18.22
CA ASP A 369 29.60 10.60 17.58
C ASP A 369 30.81 10.44 18.52
N LEU A 370 31.82 9.69 18.06
CA LEU A 370 33.02 9.35 18.81
C LEU A 370 33.97 10.54 18.99
N SER A 371 33.82 11.59 18.18
CA SER A 371 34.65 12.80 18.27
C SER A 371 34.07 13.82 19.25
N THR A 372 32.75 13.93 19.32
CA THR A 372 32.05 14.90 20.18
C THR A 372 31.44 14.30 21.44
N ALA A 373 31.42 12.97 21.55
CA ALA A 373 30.73 12.20 22.58
C ALA A 373 29.22 12.50 22.67
N LYS A 374 28.62 13.05 21.61
CA LYS A 374 27.18 13.37 21.56
C LYS A 374 26.39 12.20 21.00
N SER A 375 25.25 11.93 21.62
CA SER A 375 24.31 10.90 21.18
C SER A 375 23.05 11.50 20.56
N THR A 376 22.60 10.92 19.45
CA THR A 376 21.33 11.26 18.80
C THR A 376 20.43 10.02 18.78
N GLN A 377 19.22 10.13 19.31
CA GLN A 377 18.27 9.01 19.30
C GLN A 377 17.77 8.75 17.87
N LEU A 378 17.75 7.48 17.47
CA LEU A 378 17.20 7.02 16.20
C LEU A 378 15.87 6.29 16.40
N GLY A 379 14.90 6.64 15.55
CA GLY A 379 13.67 5.87 15.37
C GLY A 379 12.76 5.77 16.60
N GLN A 380 11.79 4.86 16.51
CA GLN A 380 10.88 4.53 17.60
C GLN A 380 11.52 3.49 18.55
N ALA A 381 10.97 3.35 19.75
CA ALA A 381 11.39 2.30 20.68
C ALA A 381 11.26 0.91 20.02
N LYS A 382 12.21 0.01 20.31
CA LYS A 382 12.33 -1.34 19.73
C LYS A 382 12.73 -1.39 18.25
N ALA A 383 13.20 -0.28 17.66
CA ALA A 383 13.82 -0.33 16.34
C ALA A 383 15.03 -1.30 16.33
N ALA A 384 15.20 -2.00 15.20
CA ALA A 384 16.34 -2.87 14.96
C ALA A 384 17.36 -2.15 14.07
N PHE A 385 18.65 -2.37 14.38
CA PHE A 385 19.73 -1.93 13.52
C PHE A 385 20.01 -3.01 12.47
N ALA A 386 20.09 -2.62 11.21
CA ALA A 386 20.34 -3.54 10.10
C ALA A 386 21.76 -3.42 9.53
N GLY A 387 22.34 -2.22 9.50
CA GLY A 387 23.67 -1.97 8.94
C GLY A 387 23.95 -0.49 8.70
N TRP A 388 25.20 -0.19 8.38
CA TRP A 388 25.68 1.15 8.03
C TRP A 388 25.70 1.35 6.51
N SER A 389 25.69 2.61 6.08
CA SER A 389 26.11 2.92 4.72
C SER A 389 27.63 2.76 4.60
N PRO A 390 28.21 2.60 3.40
CA PRO A 390 29.67 2.55 3.25
C PRO A 390 30.40 3.79 3.80
N GLY A 391 29.71 4.95 3.87
CA GLY A 391 30.27 6.20 4.34
C GLY A 391 30.09 6.47 5.84
N GLY A 392 29.48 5.55 6.59
CA GLY A 392 28.92 5.82 7.91
C GLY A 392 27.44 6.14 7.78
#